data_AF-A0A2Z5X893-F1
#
_entry.id   AF-A0A2Z5X893-F1
#
_cell.length_a   1.000
_cell.length_b   1.000
_cell.length_c   1.000
_cell.angle_alpha   90.00
_cell.angle_beta   90.00
_cell.angle_gamma   90.00
#
_symmetry.space_group_name_H-M   'P 1'
#
loop_
_entity.id
_entity.type
_entity.pdbx_description
1 polymer ?
#
loop_
_entity_poly.entity_id
_entity_poly.type
_entity_poly.pdbx_seq_one_letter_code
_entity_poly.pdbx_strand_id
1 'polypeptide(L)'
;MVVDELIADAAGFICVLDELRPLDPAAYNPFYDVWTRIAKIPPAERHSSGVAPLPAPPRLLDELEPGSLRNLWKASMARYVLDERRSLELFSDTSVWDDYPGEPGQVFVYEGRCERYELDGAGATLQVDRERQEALQGPPSAASASARWLRPLPTSFEMPVTRFTQLFFVPPGDWSARAAAAGWGGGDGRAEPGEPLPPPPVYSRVVLPFVGPLDRWWEAIYCRLQVELTLTPVSRDAGADLLLLYPEDPEAGGEGEGGPGGWALQAPDCLPPGRLWPAPDPAAHSRSPLSGGPRDYMRVAGPGVYVGCAYRQGPRPGEYREEDCVYFAIARKA
;
A
#
# COMPACT_ATOMS: atom_id res chain seq x y z
N MET A 1 4.06 -17.34 -24.09
CA MET A 1 3.25 -16.20 -23.64
C MET A 1 4.20 -15.02 -23.52
N VAL A 2 3.92 -13.96 -24.25
CA VAL A 2 4.73 -12.73 -24.25
C VAL A 2 4.48 -11.99 -22.94
N VAL A 3 5.47 -11.28 -22.39
CA VAL A 3 5.34 -10.54 -21.12
C VAL A 3 4.12 -9.60 -21.14
N ASP A 4 3.87 -8.94 -22.26
CA ASP A 4 2.71 -8.05 -22.42
C ASP A 4 1.38 -8.79 -22.25
N GLU A 5 1.27 -10.05 -22.69
CA GLU A 5 0.07 -10.87 -22.49
C GLU A 5 -0.15 -11.20 -21.01
N LEU A 6 0.93 -11.40 -20.25
CA LEU A 6 0.87 -11.63 -18.81
C LEU A 6 0.43 -10.39 -18.04
N ILE A 7 0.94 -9.22 -18.44
CA ILE A 7 0.55 -7.95 -17.86
C ILE A 7 -0.92 -7.67 -18.17
N ALA A 8 -1.35 -7.83 -19.43
CA ALA A 8 -2.73 -7.66 -19.85
C ALA A 8 -3.69 -8.65 -19.16
N ASP A 9 -3.29 -9.92 -18.98
CA ASP A 9 -4.07 -10.91 -18.23
C ASP A 9 -4.26 -10.50 -16.75
N ALA A 10 -3.17 -10.08 -16.08
CA ALA A 10 -3.23 -9.64 -14.70
C ALA A 10 -4.06 -8.37 -14.54
N ALA A 11 -3.79 -7.34 -15.34
CA ALA A 11 -4.49 -6.06 -15.28
C ALA A 11 -5.96 -6.21 -15.66
N GLY A 12 -6.26 -6.89 -16.77
CA GLY A 12 -7.63 -7.15 -17.21
C GLY A 12 -8.43 -7.92 -16.16
N PHE A 13 -7.82 -8.93 -15.52
CA PHE A 13 -8.46 -9.63 -14.40
C PHE A 13 -8.78 -8.69 -13.22
N ILE A 14 -7.83 -7.83 -12.83
CA ILE A 14 -8.03 -6.87 -11.74
C ILE A 14 -9.17 -5.89 -12.06
N CYS A 15 -9.25 -5.42 -13.31
CA CYS A 15 -10.27 -4.46 -13.74
C CYS A 15 -11.69 -5.02 -13.63
N VAL A 16 -11.89 -6.32 -13.90
CA VAL A 16 -13.22 -6.96 -13.90
C VAL A 16 -13.58 -7.70 -12.61
N LEU A 17 -12.74 -7.62 -11.57
CA LEU A 17 -12.87 -8.39 -10.32
C LEU A 17 -14.27 -8.32 -9.68
N ASP A 18 -14.91 -7.15 -9.71
CA ASP A 18 -16.23 -6.89 -9.13
C ASP A 18 -17.38 -7.38 -10.00
N GLU A 19 -17.13 -7.64 -11.29
CA GLU A 19 -18.08 -8.22 -12.24
C GLU A 19 -18.07 -9.76 -12.20
N LEU A 20 -17.03 -10.36 -11.63
CA LEU A 20 -16.88 -11.81 -11.58
C LEU A 20 -18.00 -12.47 -10.78
N ARG A 21 -18.61 -13.49 -11.40
CA ARG A 21 -19.61 -14.36 -10.77
C ARG A 21 -19.09 -15.79 -10.74
N PRO A 22 -18.30 -16.16 -9.70
CA PRO A 22 -17.72 -17.50 -9.63
C PRO A 22 -18.83 -18.55 -9.56
N LEU A 23 -18.65 -19.63 -10.33
CA LEU A 23 -19.58 -20.78 -10.31
C LEU A 23 -19.61 -21.47 -8.95
N ASP A 24 -18.47 -21.50 -8.27
CA ASP A 24 -18.31 -21.99 -6.90
C ASP A 24 -17.69 -20.90 -6.02
N PRO A 25 -18.51 -20.11 -5.30
CA PRO A 25 -18.03 -19.07 -4.40
C PRO A 25 -17.18 -19.61 -3.24
N ALA A 26 -17.33 -20.88 -2.85
CA ALA A 26 -16.56 -21.46 -1.76
C ALA A 26 -15.14 -21.82 -2.19
N ALA A 27 -14.95 -22.20 -3.46
CA ALA A 27 -13.63 -22.48 -4.01
C ALA A 27 -12.89 -21.23 -4.52
N TYR A 28 -13.61 -20.14 -4.80
CA TYR A 28 -13.04 -18.90 -5.34
C TYR A 28 -12.41 -18.02 -4.27
N ASN A 29 -11.19 -17.55 -4.52
CA ASN A 29 -10.54 -16.54 -3.68
C ASN A 29 -9.88 -15.48 -4.59
N PRO A 30 -10.38 -14.24 -4.61
CA PRO A 30 -9.89 -13.22 -5.53
C PRO A 30 -8.42 -12.86 -5.28
N PHE A 31 -7.94 -12.93 -4.04
CA PHE A 31 -6.53 -12.66 -3.74
C PHE A 31 -5.62 -13.72 -4.36
N TYR A 32 -5.97 -15.00 -4.25
CA TYR A 32 -5.19 -16.09 -4.84
C TYR A 32 -5.07 -15.93 -6.35
N ASP A 33 -6.18 -15.60 -7.02
CA ASP A 33 -6.22 -15.40 -8.46
C ASP A 33 -5.42 -14.17 -8.93
N VAL A 34 -5.47 -13.06 -8.18
CA VAL A 34 -4.64 -11.88 -8.44
C VAL A 34 -3.16 -12.22 -8.25
N TRP A 35 -2.80 -12.81 -7.10
CA TRP A 35 -1.42 -13.14 -6.77
C TRP A 35 -0.78 -14.04 -7.82
N THR A 36 -1.46 -15.13 -8.19
CA THR A 36 -0.94 -16.10 -9.16
C THR A 36 -0.75 -15.50 -10.55
N ARG A 37 -1.54 -14.50 -10.94
CA ARG A 37 -1.36 -13.75 -12.19
C ARG A 37 -0.16 -12.81 -12.12
N ILE A 38 -0.05 -12.01 -11.04
CA ILE A 38 1.11 -11.12 -10.83
C ILE A 38 2.42 -11.91 -10.73
N ALA A 39 2.41 -13.06 -10.05
CA ALA A 39 3.58 -13.90 -9.87
C ALA A 39 4.15 -14.44 -11.19
N LYS A 40 3.32 -14.61 -12.23
CA LYS A 40 3.78 -15.02 -13.56
C LYS A 40 4.54 -13.92 -14.29
N ILE A 41 4.32 -12.64 -13.94
CA ILE A 41 5.03 -11.51 -14.52
C ILE A 41 6.47 -11.52 -13.98
N PRO A 42 7.51 -11.52 -14.83
CA PRO A 42 8.90 -11.46 -14.38
C PRO A 42 9.13 -10.24 -13.48
N PRO A 43 9.89 -10.35 -12.36
CA PRO A 43 10.09 -9.23 -11.43
C PRO A 43 10.59 -7.93 -12.09
N ALA A 44 11.49 -8.06 -13.08
CA ALA A 44 12.03 -6.94 -13.83
C ALA A 44 10.98 -6.17 -14.67
N GLU A 45 9.86 -6.82 -14.98
CA GLU A 45 8.82 -6.31 -15.89
C GLU A 45 7.56 -5.83 -15.13
N ARG A 46 7.53 -6.00 -13.80
CA ARG A 46 6.40 -5.51 -12.98
C ARG A 46 6.35 -3.99 -12.89
N HIS A 47 7.40 -3.28 -13.31
CA HIS A 47 7.59 -1.85 -13.04
C HIS A 47 8.23 -1.04 -14.18
N SER A 48 8.17 0.27 -13.93
CA SER A 48 8.89 1.43 -14.42
C SER A 48 10.35 1.41 -14.92
N SER A 49 10.86 0.57 -15.83
CA SER A 49 12.21 0.79 -16.43
C SER A 49 12.36 2.20 -17.08
N GLY A 50 12.80 3.19 -16.29
CA GLY A 50 12.89 4.60 -16.66
C GLY A 50 14.07 4.96 -17.58
N VAL A 51 14.60 4.01 -18.37
CA VAL A 51 15.83 4.24 -19.18
C VAL A 51 15.75 3.64 -20.59
N ALA A 52 14.67 2.97 -20.99
CA ALA A 52 14.56 2.45 -22.35
C ALA A 52 14.10 3.55 -23.33
N PRO A 53 14.70 3.65 -24.54
CA PRO A 53 14.14 4.48 -25.59
C PRO A 53 12.74 3.98 -25.96
N LEU A 54 11.80 4.91 -26.09
CA LEU A 54 10.38 4.67 -26.37
C LEU A 54 10.14 3.73 -27.58
N PRO A 55 9.04 2.95 -27.57
CA PRO A 55 8.04 2.87 -26.50
C PRO A 55 8.45 1.82 -25.46
N ALA A 56 8.62 2.23 -24.20
CA ALA A 56 8.70 1.28 -23.10
C ALA A 56 7.31 0.63 -22.95
N PRO A 57 7.22 -0.71 -22.79
CA PRO A 57 5.95 -1.40 -22.68
C PRO A 57 5.17 -0.92 -21.45
N PRO A 58 3.83 -0.98 -21.51
CA PRO A 58 3.00 -0.58 -20.40
C PRO A 58 3.20 -1.53 -19.22
N ARG A 59 3.30 -0.96 -18.03
CA ARG A 59 3.55 -1.71 -16.80
C ARG A 59 2.24 -2.06 -16.13
N LEU A 60 2.28 -3.00 -15.18
CA LEU A 60 1.07 -3.48 -14.50
C LEU A 60 0.17 -2.33 -14.01
N LEU A 61 0.75 -1.29 -13.39
CA LEU A 61 0.00 -0.13 -12.90
C LEU A 61 -0.51 0.82 -14.02
N ASP A 62 0.07 0.77 -15.22
CA ASP A 62 -0.34 1.56 -16.38
C ASP A 62 -1.59 0.96 -17.04
N GLU A 63 -1.68 -0.38 -17.05
CA GLU A 63 -2.79 -1.15 -17.65
C GLU A 63 -4.04 -1.22 -16.76
N LEU A 64 -3.98 -0.75 -15.51
CA LEU A 64 -5.16 -0.72 -14.65
C LEU A 64 -6.15 0.37 -15.12
N GLU A 65 -7.41 0.00 -15.28
CA GLU A 65 -8.48 0.97 -15.54
C GLU A 65 -8.76 1.80 -14.27
N PRO A 66 -9.21 3.06 -14.39
CA PRO A 66 -9.64 3.85 -13.24
C PRO A 66 -10.69 3.10 -12.40
N GLY A 67 -10.44 2.96 -11.10
CA GLY A 67 -11.33 2.30 -10.14
C GLY A 67 -10.83 0.93 -9.74
N SER A 68 -9.90 0.37 -10.52
CA SER A 68 -9.31 -0.94 -10.30
C SER A 68 -8.50 -1.01 -9.01
N LEU A 69 -7.95 0.09 -8.50
CA LEU A 69 -7.20 0.08 -7.23
C LEU A 69 -8.11 -0.24 -6.04
N ARG A 70 -9.37 0.19 -6.08
CA ARG A 70 -10.37 -0.19 -5.07
C ARG A 70 -10.70 -1.67 -5.15
N ASN A 71 -10.82 -2.22 -6.36
CA ASN A 71 -11.04 -3.65 -6.57
C ASN A 71 -9.85 -4.48 -6.06
N LEU A 72 -8.63 -4.03 -6.36
CA LEU A 72 -7.39 -4.65 -5.87
C LEU A 72 -7.29 -4.61 -4.33
N TRP A 73 -7.65 -3.48 -3.71
CA TRP A 73 -7.71 -3.35 -2.26
C TRP A 73 -8.71 -4.33 -1.65
N LYS A 74 -9.92 -4.44 -2.22
CA LYS A 74 -10.94 -5.41 -1.78
C LYS A 74 -10.47 -6.85 -1.96
N ALA A 75 -9.84 -7.18 -3.10
CA ALA A 75 -9.29 -8.50 -3.34
C ALA A 75 -8.21 -8.85 -2.30
N SER A 76 -7.33 -7.91 -1.95
CA SER A 76 -6.26 -8.13 -0.94
C SER A 76 -6.78 -8.57 0.44
N MET A 77 -8.04 -8.26 0.77
CA MET A 77 -8.67 -8.71 2.02
C MET A 77 -8.99 -10.21 2.02
N ALA A 78 -9.22 -10.81 0.86
CA ALA A 78 -9.57 -12.23 0.76
C ALA A 78 -8.43 -13.17 1.17
N ARG A 79 -7.22 -12.65 1.38
CA ARG A 79 -6.10 -13.43 1.93
C ARG A 79 -6.40 -13.99 3.32
N TYR A 80 -7.23 -13.31 4.12
CA TYR A 80 -7.62 -13.73 5.46
C TYR A 80 -8.52 -14.97 5.50
N VAL A 81 -9.09 -15.34 4.36
CA VAL A 81 -9.94 -16.53 4.22
C VAL A 81 -9.30 -17.56 3.29
N LEU A 82 -8.01 -17.46 3.01
CA LEU A 82 -7.26 -18.52 2.34
C LEU A 82 -7.17 -19.75 3.24
N ASP A 83 -7.38 -20.92 2.66
CA ASP A 83 -7.01 -22.16 3.33
C ASP A 83 -5.48 -22.27 3.47
N GLU A 84 -5.03 -22.99 4.49
CA GLU A 84 -3.61 -23.16 4.83
C GLU A 84 -2.78 -23.66 3.64
N ARG A 85 -3.32 -24.60 2.85
CA ARG A 85 -2.61 -25.18 1.71
C ARG A 85 -2.35 -24.11 0.63
N ARG A 86 -3.36 -23.33 0.25
CA ARG A 86 -3.19 -22.21 -0.70
C ARG A 86 -2.28 -21.12 -0.15
N SER A 87 -2.40 -20.80 1.14
CA SER A 87 -1.52 -19.84 1.80
C SER A 87 -0.05 -20.27 1.70
N LEU A 88 0.26 -21.53 2.04
CA LEU A 88 1.61 -22.10 1.89
C LEU A 88 2.09 -22.10 0.44
N GLU A 89 1.21 -22.38 -0.52
CA GLU A 89 1.54 -22.32 -1.95
C GLU A 89 2.00 -20.91 -2.35
N LEU A 90 1.25 -19.87 -1.99
CA LEU A 90 1.56 -18.50 -2.38
C LEU A 90 2.79 -17.94 -1.66
N PHE A 91 2.94 -18.26 -0.37
CA PHE A 91 3.89 -17.60 0.52
C PHE A 91 5.13 -18.42 0.84
N SER A 92 5.21 -19.67 0.34
CA SER A 92 6.35 -20.55 0.63
C SER A 92 7.69 -19.90 0.31
N ASP A 93 7.80 -19.20 -0.82
CA ASP A 93 9.06 -18.62 -1.30
C ASP A 93 9.10 -17.08 -1.23
N THR A 94 8.15 -16.45 -0.56
CA THR A 94 8.07 -14.98 -0.48
C THR A 94 8.14 -14.54 0.97
N SER A 95 9.00 -13.57 1.29
CA SER A 95 8.89 -12.81 2.52
C SER A 95 8.60 -11.35 2.22
N VAL A 96 7.73 -10.74 3.04
CA VAL A 96 7.49 -9.29 2.96
C VAL A 96 8.79 -8.51 3.21
N TRP A 97 9.72 -9.06 3.97
CA TRP A 97 11.01 -8.43 4.26
C TRP A 97 11.95 -8.39 3.06
N ASP A 98 11.79 -9.30 2.09
CA ASP A 98 12.59 -9.29 0.86
C ASP A 98 12.30 -8.07 -0.02
N ASP A 99 11.15 -7.43 0.20
CA ASP A 99 10.66 -6.25 -0.50
C ASP A 99 11.09 -4.93 0.15
N TYR A 100 11.79 -4.97 1.29
CA TYR A 100 12.29 -3.79 1.98
C TYR A 100 13.81 -3.86 2.19
N PRO A 101 14.49 -2.71 2.25
CA PRO A 101 15.91 -2.67 2.52
C PRO A 101 16.21 -3.24 3.91
N GLY A 102 17.20 -4.13 3.98
CA GLY A 102 17.64 -4.75 5.23
C GLY A 102 18.87 -4.10 5.85
N GLU A 103 19.57 -3.24 5.11
CA GLU A 103 20.83 -2.65 5.54
C GLU A 103 20.87 -1.13 5.35
N PRO A 104 21.56 -0.39 6.24
CA PRO A 104 21.80 1.04 6.04
C PRO A 104 22.44 1.36 4.69
N GLY A 105 21.91 2.38 4.01
CA GLY A 105 22.37 2.79 2.68
C GLY A 105 21.73 2.04 1.51
N GLN A 106 21.01 0.94 1.77
CA GLN A 106 20.12 0.35 0.76
C GLN A 106 18.88 1.23 0.59
N VAL A 107 18.49 1.45 -0.67
CA VAL A 107 17.29 2.21 -1.03
C VAL A 107 16.54 1.40 -2.07
N PHE A 108 15.29 1.03 -1.78
CA PHE A 108 14.40 0.41 -2.75
C PHE A 108 13.41 1.44 -3.27
N VAL A 109 13.33 1.51 -4.60
CA VAL A 109 12.48 2.45 -5.31
C VAL A 109 11.20 1.73 -5.73
N TYR A 110 10.08 2.37 -5.49
CA TYR A 110 8.77 1.91 -5.91
C TYR A 110 8.07 3.01 -6.68
N GLU A 111 7.27 2.61 -7.65
CA GLU A 111 6.42 3.55 -8.36
C GLU A 111 5.00 3.34 -7.96
N GLY A 112 4.35 4.46 -7.70
CA GLY A 112 3.00 4.55 -7.23
C GLY A 112 2.05 5.10 -8.26
N ARG A 113 0.83 4.60 -8.18
CA ARG A 113 -0.36 5.17 -8.79
C ARG A 113 -1.40 5.32 -7.70
N CYS A 114 -2.01 6.49 -7.57
CA CYS A 114 -3.14 6.70 -6.68
C CYS A 114 -4.36 7.24 -7.42
N GLU A 115 -5.52 6.87 -6.90
CA GLU A 115 -6.85 7.17 -7.40
C GLU A 115 -7.61 7.87 -6.28
N ARG A 116 -8.03 9.11 -6.55
CA ARG A 116 -8.77 9.92 -5.58
C ARG A 116 -10.21 10.08 -6.04
N TYR A 117 -11.14 9.70 -5.17
CA TYR A 117 -12.55 9.99 -5.37
C TYR A 117 -12.81 11.44 -4.95
N GLU A 118 -12.61 12.39 -5.87
CA GLU A 118 -13.04 13.78 -5.65
C GLU A 118 -14.55 13.86 -5.87
N LEU A 119 -15.31 13.76 -4.79
CA LEU A 119 -16.70 14.19 -4.77
C LEU A 119 -16.71 15.71 -4.76
N ASP A 120 -16.60 16.29 -5.95
CA ASP A 120 -16.62 17.74 -6.13
C ASP A 120 -17.79 18.36 -5.35
N GLY A 121 -17.43 19.33 -4.51
CA GLY A 121 -18.33 20.00 -3.59
C GLY A 121 -19.37 20.84 -4.31
N ALA A 122 -20.48 20.22 -4.73
CA ALA A 122 -21.74 20.90 -5.02
C ALA A 122 -22.90 19.90 -5.22
N GLY A 123 -23.10 18.91 -4.35
CA GLY A 123 -24.40 18.23 -4.15
C GLY A 123 -25.12 17.57 -5.35
N ALA A 124 -24.57 17.55 -6.56
CA ALA A 124 -25.36 17.34 -7.77
C ALA A 124 -25.25 15.94 -8.38
N THR A 125 -24.14 15.21 -8.17
CA THR A 125 -23.89 14.00 -8.98
C THR A 125 -24.45 12.72 -8.36
N LEU A 126 -24.42 12.58 -7.02
CA LEU A 126 -25.00 11.41 -6.33
C LEU A 126 -26.54 11.44 -6.23
N GLN A 127 -27.18 12.62 -6.27
CA GLN A 127 -28.65 12.71 -6.20
C GLN A 127 -29.31 12.21 -7.50
N VAL A 128 -28.74 12.56 -8.65
CA VAL A 128 -29.26 12.12 -9.96
C VAL A 128 -29.16 10.61 -10.10
N ASP A 129 -28.09 9.98 -9.58
CA ASP A 129 -27.92 8.53 -9.64
C ASP A 129 -28.73 7.78 -8.57
N ARG A 130 -28.94 8.36 -7.39
CA ARG A 130 -29.84 7.78 -6.39
C ARG A 130 -31.27 7.66 -6.93
N GLU A 131 -31.79 8.71 -7.57
CA GLU A 131 -33.14 8.68 -8.15
C GLU A 131 -33.23 7.74 -9.36
N ARG A 132 -32.19 7.69 -10.20
CA ARG A 132 -32.16 6.81 -11.38
C ARG A 132 -32.00 5.33 -10.99
N GLN A 133 -31.27 5.04 -9.91
CA GLN A 133 -31.05 3.70 -9.38
C GLN A 133 -32.26 3.22 -8.54
N GLU A 134 -32.95 4.13 -7.84
CA GLU A 134 -34.27 3.88 -7.23
C GLU A 134 -35.36 3.64 -8.29
N ALA A 135 -35.31 4.31 -9.44
CA ALA A 135 -36.25 4.09 -10.55
C ALA A 135 -36.05 2.75 -11.27
N LEU A 136 -34.81 2.21 -11.30
CA LEU A 136 -34.48 0.92 -11.92
C LEU A 136 -34.68 -0.29 -10.98
N GLN A 137 -34.82 -0.05 -9.67
CA GLN A 137 -34.91 -1.10 -8.66
C GLN A 137 -36.25 -0.98 -7.95
N GLY A 138 -37.20 -1.83 -8.33
CA GLY A 138 -38.47 -2.00 -7.62
C GLY A 138 -38.28 -2.23 -6.10
N PRO A 139 -39.39 -2.32 -5.33
CA PRO A 139 -39.37 -2.19 -3.88
C PRO A 139 -38.34 -3.13 -3.20
N PRO A 140 -37.57 -2.63 -2.23
CA PRO A 140 -36.42 -3.33 -1.70
C PRO A 140 -36.82 -4.60 -0.93
N SER A 141 -36.23 -5.73 -1.33
CA SER A 141 -36.17 -6.93 -0.47
C SER A 141 -35.21 -6.67 0.70
N ALA A 142 -35.68 -6.94 1.92
CA ALA A 142 -34.97 -6.68 3.18
C ALA A 142 -33.60 -7.38 3.29
N ALA A 143 -33.33 -8.39 2.47
CA ALA A 143 -32.04 -9.11 2.44
C ALA A 143 -30.92 -8.36 1.68
N SER A 144 -31.23 -7.29 0.93
CA SER A 144 -30.24 -6.56 0.09
C SER A 144 -29.68 -5.29 0.74
N ALA A 145 -30.19 -4.89 1.91
CA ALA A 145 -29.78 -3.64 2.56
C ALA A 145 -28.35 -3.68 3.13
N SER A 146 -27.89 -4.86 3.57
CA SER A 146 -26.59 -5.06 4.22
C SER A 146 -25.40 -5.20 3.26
N ALA A 147 -25.61 -5.17 1.94
CA ALA A 147 -24.56 -5.28 0.91
C ALA A 147 -24.60 -4.16 -0.14
N ARG A 148 -25.37 -3.08 0.09
CA ARG A 148 -25.45 -1.94 -0.86
C ARG A 148 -24.11 -1.23 -1.07
N TRP A 149 -23.20 -1.30 -0.09
CA TRP A 149 -21.86 -0.71 -0.11
C TRP A 149 -20.84 -1.52 -0.95
N LEU A 150 -21.20 -2.72 -1.41
CA LEU A 150 -20.37 -3.55 -2.29
C LEU A 150 -20.62 -3.30 -3.78
N ARG A 151 -21.50 -2.37 -4.16
CA ARG A 151 -21.88 -2.20 -5.56
C ARG A 151 -20.83 -1.39 -6.36
N PRO A 152 -20.57 -1.76 -7.62
CA PRO A 152 -19.72 -1.01 -8.53
C PRO A 152 -20.22 0.43 -8.66
N LEU A 153 -19.30 1.40 -8.61
CA LEU A 153 -19.59 2.75 -9.10
C LEU A 153 -19.52 2.69 -10.63
N PRO A 154 -20.40 3.41 -11.36
CA PRO A 154 -20.35 3.41 -12.82
C PRO A 154 -18.95 3.82 -13.30
N THR A 155 -18.43 3.07 -14.29
CA THR A 155 -17.11 3.22 -14.94
C THR A 155 -16.90 4.55 -15.70
N SER A 156 -17.77 5.54 -15.54
CA SER A 156 -17.78 6.78 -16.33
C SER A 156 -17.30 8.02 -15.58
N PHE A 157 -16.74 7.89 -14.38
CA PHE A 157 -16.11 9.02 -13.70
C PHE A 157 -14.67 9.17 -14.20
N GLU A 158 -14.33 10.37 -14.71
CA GLU A 158 -12.94 10.78 -14.84
C GLU A 158 -12.35 10.86 -13.44
N MET A 159 -11.74 9.75 -12.99
CA MET A 159 -11.11 9.71 -11.68
C MET A 159 -9.69 10.26 -11.81
N PRO A 160 -9.33 11.31 -11.06
CA PRO A 160 -7.97 11.82 -11.06
C PRO A 160 -6.98 10.72 -10.66
N VAL A 161 -6.08 10.41 -11.58
CA VAL A 161 -4.95 9.49 -11.35
C VAL A 161 -3.70 10.32 -11.15
N THR A 162 -3.02 10.13 -10.01
CA THR A 162 -1.73 10.75 -9.74
C THR A 162 -0.65 9.68 -9.64
N ARG A 163 0.51 9.94 -10.25
CA ARG A 163 1.70 9.09 -10.10
C ARG A 163 2.56 9.61 -8.97
N PHE A 164 3.35 8.75 -8.35
CA PHE A 164 4.33 9.15 -7.34
C PHE A 164 5.46 8.12 -7.28
N THR A 165 6.56 8.46 -6.61
CA THR A 165 7.63 7.51 -6.28
C THR A 165 7.67 7.33 -4.77
N GLN A 166 7.79 6.08 -4.32
CA GLN A 166 8.01 5.74 -2.92
C GLN A 166 9.41 5.17 -2.77
N LEU A 167 10.22 5.72 -1.85
CA LEU A 167 11.58 5.27 -1.59
C LEU A 167 11.62 4.67 -0.18
N PHE A 168 11.90 3.38 -0.07
CA PHE A 168 12.14 2.73 1.23
C PHE A 168 13.63 2.69 1.53
N PHE A 169 14.02 2.95 2.77
CA PHE A 169 15.41 2.96 3.22
C PHE A 169 15.53 2.63 4.70
N VAL A 170 16.71 2.14 5.10
CA VAL A 170 17.10 2.02 6.51
C VAL A 170 18.05 3.19 6.83
N PRO A 171 17.76 3.99 7.87
CA PRO A 171 18.60 5.12 8.22
C PRO A 171 20.00 4.65 8.66
N PRO A 172 21.09 5.35 8.28
CA PRO A 172 22.40 5.16 8.90
C PRO A 172 22.31 5.35 10.42
N GLY A 173 22.75 4.33 11.16
CA GLY A 173 22.79 4.34 12.61
C GLY A 173 23.02 2.94 13.16
N ASP A 174 23.57 2.87 14.38
CA ASP A 174 23.75 1.61 15.10
C ASP A 174 22.41 1.13 15.69
N TRP A 175 21.47 0.83 14.78
CA TRP A 175 20.16 0.31 15.15
C TRP A 175 20.31 -1.01 15.91
N SER A 176 21.36 -1.80 15.64
CA SER A 176 21.73 -2.99 16.39
C SER A 176 22.05 -2.67 17.85
N ALA A 177 22.87 -1.65 18.13
CA ALA A 177 23.12 -1.21 19.51
C ALA A 177 21.86 -0.64 20.16
N ARG A 178 20.99 0.05 19.41
CA ARG A 178 19.70 0.54 19.92
C ARG A 178 18.72 -0.59 20.23
N ALA A 179 18.64 -1.61 19.39
CA ALA A 179 17.81 -2.80 19.63
C ALA A 179 18.30 -3.57 20.86
N ALA A 180 19.62 -3.73 21.00
CA ALA A 180 20.24 -4.32 22.18
C ALA A 180 20.02 -3.48 23.46
N ALA A 181 20.09 -2.15 23.36
CA ALA A 181 19.92 -1.23 24.50
C ALA A 181 18.44 -1.04 24.91
N ALA A 182 17.51 -1.11 23.96
CA ALA A 182 16.08 -0.93 24.19
C ALA A 182 15.43 -2.12 24.91
N GLY A 183 16.21 -3.14 25.31
CA GLY A 183 15.69 -4.26 26.08
C GLY A 183 14.60 -5.01 25.32
N TRP A 184 14.71 -5.11 23.99
CA TRP A 184 13.83 -5.97 23.17
C TRP A 184 14.07 -7.48 23.40
N GLY A 185 14.72 -7.84 24.52
CA GLY A 185 14.67 -9.12 25.20
C GLY A 185 14.13 -8.95 26.63
N GLY A 186 13.08 -8.14 26.78
CA GLY A 186 12.54 -7.61 28.04
C GLY A 186 11.70 -8.60 28.81
N GLY A 187 12.34 -9.68 29.24
CA GLY A 187 12.00 -10.42 30.44
C GLY A 187 13.30 -10.85 31.08
N ASP A 188 13.35 -11.11 32.38
CA ASP A 188 14.55 -11.61 33.07
C ASP A 188 15.11 -12.97 32.51
N GLY A 189 14.56 -13.47 31.41
CA GLY A 189 15.12 -14.50 30.57
C GLY A 189 16.25 -13.94 29.73
N ARG A 190 17.48 -14.40 30.01
CA ARG A 190 18.60 -14.32 29.07
C ARG A 190 18.09 -14.59 27.66
N ALA A 191 18.26 -13.63 26.74
CA ALA A 191 18.04 -13.87 25.32
C ALA A 191 18.73 -15.20 24.95
N GLU A 192 17.94 -16.18 24.53
CA GLU A 192 18.48 -17.49 24.18
C GLU A 192 19.48 -17.25 23.04
N PRO A 193 20.73 -17.75 23.16
CA PRO A 193 21.72 -17.58 22.11
C PRO A 193 21.21 -18.23 20.82
N GLY A 194 20.80 -17.40 19.85
CA GLY A 194 20.25 -17.85 18.58
C GLY A 194 18.92 -17.22 18.17
N GLU A 195 18.29 -16.39 19.00
CA GLU A 195 17.13 -15.62 18.53
C GLU A 195 17.54 -14.61 17.45
N PRO A 196 16.88 -14.61 16.28
CA PRO A 196 17.17 -13.65 15.23
C PRO A 196 16.87 -12.23 15.73
N LEU A 197 17.78 -11.30 15.47
CA LEU A 197 17.55 -9.89 15.75
C LEU A 197 16.27 -9.42 15.05
N PRO A 198 15.49 -8.52 15.67
CA PRO A 198 14.34 -7.92 14.99
C PRO A 198 14.81 -7.20 13.72
N PRO A 199 13.97 -7.13 12.68
CA PRO A 199 14.32 -6.40 11.47
C PRO A 199 14.54 -4.91 11.79
N PRO A 200 15.43 -4.22 11.05
CA PRO A 200 15.69 -2.81 11.27
C PRO A 200 14.44 -1.96 11.00
N PRO A 201 14.34 -0.76 11.60
CA PRO A 201 13.26 0.15 11.29
C PRO A 201 13.41 0.64 9.83
N VAL A 202 12.40 0.36 9.02
CA VAL A 202 12.31 0.83 7.64
C VAL A 202 11.56 2.15 7.60
N TYR A 203 12.14 3.14 6.94
CA TYR A 203 11.51 4.41 6.65
C TYR A 203 11.20 4.51 5.18
N SER A 204 10.27 5.39 4.87
CA SER A 204 9.85 5.64 3.51
C SER A 204 9.73 7.13 3.22
N ARG A 205 9.92 7.47 1.96
CA ARG A 205 9.80 8.83 1.46
C ARG A 205 8.92 8.85 0.22
N VAL A 206 7.93 9.73 0.24
CA VAL A 206 7.02 9.95 -0.89
C VAL A 206 7.55 11.11 -1.73
N VAL A 207 7.72 10.90 -3.04
CA VAL A 207 8.05 11.95 -4.01
C VAL A 207 6.87 12.09 -4.96
N LEU A 208 6.19 13.24 -4.86
CA LEU A 208 5.08 13.59 -5.73
C LEU A 208 5.56 14.33 -6.99
N PRO A 209 4.84 14.25 -8.10
CA PRO A 209 5.05 15.14 -9.23
C PRO A 209 4.65 16.57 -8.85
N PHE A 210 5.36 17.53 -9.41
CA PHE A 210 4.96 18.91 -9.55
C PHE A 210 3.80 19.00 -10.55
N VAL A 211 3.16 20.16 -10.66
CA VAL A 211 2.22 20.44 -11.76
C VAL A 211 2.99 20.33 -13.09
N GLY A 212 2.96 19.17 -13.74
CA GLY A 212 3.76 18.84 -14.93
C GLY A 212 4.73 17.65 -14.74
N PRO A 213 5.80 17.54 -15.56
CA PRO A 213 6.71 16.37 -15.58
C PRO A 213 7.86 16.43 -14.56
N LEU A 214 7.88 17.45 -13.69
CA LEU A 214 8.96 17.65 -12.71
C LEU A 214 8.57 16.99 -11.40
N ASP A 215 9.52 16.50 -10.61
CA ASP A 215 9.23 15.92 -9.29
C ASP A 215 9.42 16.95 -8.16
N ARG A 216 8.57 16.88 -7.12
CA ARG A 216 8.71 17.59 -5.83
C ARG A 216 9.75 16.94 -4.93
N TRP A 217 10.92 16.63 -5.49
CA TRP A 217 12.02 15.97 -4.80
C TRP A 217 12.62 16.83 -3.67
N TRP A 218 12.28 18.10 -3.55
CA TRP A 218 12.72 18.95 -2.44
C TRP A 218 11.88 18.77 -1.18
N GLU A 219 10.73 18.08 -1.25
CA GLU A 219 9.83 17.92 -0.11
C GLU A 219 10.27 16.77 0.78
N ALA A 220 10.21 17.05 2.08
CA ALA A 220 10.67 16.19 3.16
C ALA A 220 9.51 15.35 3.71
N ILE A 221 8.79 14.66 2.83
CA ILE A 221 7.64 13.83 3.20
C ILE A 221 8.13 12.43 3.55
N TYR A 222 8.28 12.17 4.85
CA TYR A 222 8.77 10.92 5.39
C TYR A 222 7.68 10.21 6.20
N CYS A 223 7.67 8.88 6.14
CA CYS A 223 6.88 8.02 7.02
C CYS A 223 7.71 6.83 7.50
N ARG A 224 7.30 6.21 8.59
CA ARG A 224 7.87 4.97 9.10
C ARG A 224 7.01 3.81 8.62
N LEU A 225 7.64 2.76 8.11
CA LEU A 225 6.95 1.51 7.83
C LEU A 225 6.83 0.70 9.12
N GLN A 226 5.62 0.27 9.44
CA GLN A 226 5.34 -0.72 10.47
C GLN A 226 4.69 -1.93 9.84
N VAL A 227 5.17 -3.11 10.19
CA VAL A 227 4.64 -4.38 9.71
C VAL A 227 3.81 -4.99 10.84
N GLU A 228 2.50 -5.10 10.62
CA GLU A 228 1.55 -5.72 11.54
C GLU A 228 1.25 -7.14 11.08
N LEU A 229 1.72 -8.11 11.85
CA LEU A 229 1.51 -9.53 11.55
C LEU A 229 0.07 -9.91 11.90
N THR A 230 -0.73 -10.19 10.88
CA THR A 230 -2.11 -10.64 11.05
C THR A 230 -2.30 -12.05 10.48
N LEU A 231 -2.54 -12.99 11.40
CA LEU A 231 -3.38 -14.18 11.26
C LEU A 231 -2.93 -15.37 10.39
N THR A 232 -1.78 -15.36 9.72
CA THR A 232 -1.28 -16.58 9.06
C THR A 232 -0.11 -17.19 9.85
N PRO A 233 -0.16 -18.50 10.20
CA PRO A 233 0.83 -19.16 11.06
C PRO A 233 2.16 -19.44 10.36
N VAL A 234 2.44 -18.78 9.23
CA VAL A 234 3.67 -19.00 8.45
C VAL A 234 4.67 -17.92 8.86
N SER A 235 5.84 -18.36 9.31
CA SER A 235 6.94 -17.51 9.81
C SER A 235 7.56 -16.54 8.78
N ARG A 236 6.99 -16.40 7.58
CA ARG A 236 7.53 -15.61 6.47
C ARG A 236 6.79 -14.30 6.19
N ASP A 237 5.73 -13.99 6.96
CA ASP A 237 5.07 -12.67 7.01
C ASP A 237 4.50 -12.13 5.68
N ALA A 238 4.44 -12.94 4.61
CA ALA A 238 3.99 -12.51 3.27
C ALA A 238 2.50 -12.09 3.19
N GLY A 239 1.74 -12.24 4.28
CA GLY A 239 0.36 -11.77 4.43
C GLY A 239 0.19 -10.57 5.36
N ALA A 240 1.28 -9.97 5.87
CA ALA A 240 1.22 -8.89 6.85
C ALA A 240 0.44 -7.66 6.35
N ASP A 241 -0.29 -7.02 7.26
CA ASP A 241 -0.76 -5.65 7.07
C ASP A 241 0.43 -4.70 7.29
N LEU A 242 0.50 -3.64 6.51
CA LEU A 242 1.58 -2.66 6.55
C LEU A 242 0.98 -1.30 6.83
N LEU A 243 1.63 -0.54 7.70
CA LEU A 243 1.25 0.83 8.03
C LEU A 243 2.38 1.77 7.62
N LEU A 244 2.01 2.86 6.96
CA LEU A 244 2.88 4.00 6.73
C LEU A 244 2.49 5.07 7.76
N LEU A 245 3.28 5.17 8.82
CA LEU A 245 3.06 6.08 9.93
C LEU A 245 3.77 7.41 9.69
N TYR A 246 3.01 8.50 9.62
CA TYR A 246 3.56 9.84 9.49
C TYR A 246 3.78 10.46 10.88
N PRO A 247 4.59 11.53 11.00
CA PRO A 247 4.98 12.08 12.30
C PRO A 247 3.84 12.45 13.26
N GLU A 248 2.64 12.77 12.75
CA GLU A 248 1.48 13.07 13.59
C GLU A 248 0.80 11.83 14.18
N ASP A 249 1.11 10.65 13.66
CA ASP A 249 0.60 9.40 14.22
C ASP A 249 1.22 9.13 15.60
N PRO A 250 0.41 8.84 16.64
CA PRO A 250 0.94 8.56 17.97
C PRO A 250 1.86 7.33 18.00
N GLU A 251 1.66 6.36 17.10
CA GLU A 251 2.48 5.15 17.01
C GLU A 251 3.76 5.37 16.20
N ALA A 252 3.88 6.48 15.46
CA ALA A 252 5.12 6.79 14.72
C ALA A 252 6.33 6.90 15.67
N GLY A 253 6.08 7.35 16.91
CA GLY A 253 7.03 7.43 18.01
C GLY A 253 7.36 6.10 18.70
N GLY A 254 6.80 4.96 18.25
CA GLY A 254 6.98 3.64 18.85
C GLY A 254 6.35 3.49 20.25
N GLU A 255 6.11 2.25 20.68
CA GLU A 255 5.48 1.92 21.97
C GLU A 255 6.36 2.17 23.22
N GLY A 256 7.26 3.16 23.17
CA GLY A 256 8.06 3.57 24.31
C GLY A 256 7.38 4.71 25.07
N GLU A 257 6.66 4.41 26.14
CA GLU A 257 6.24 5.42 27.12
C GLU A 257 7.48 6.20 27.61
N GLY A 258 7.65 7.44 27.13
CA GLY A 258 8.44 8.46 27.82
C GLY A 258 9.85 8.79 27.30
N GLY A 259 10.19 8.59 26.02
CA GLY A 259 11.47 9.08 25.49
C GLY A 259 11.44 9.49 24.01
N PRO A 260 12.35 10.39 23.55
CA PRO A 260 12.44 10.89 22.17
C PRO A 260 12.97 9.84 21.16
N GLY A 261 12.54 8.59 21.28
CA GLY A 261 13.20 7.42 20.69
C GLY A 261 12.61 6.84 19.40
N GLY A 262 11.34 7.09 19.03
CA GLY A 262 10.76 6.31 17.92
C GLY A 262 10.70 6.95 16.54
N TRP A 263 10.87 8.27 16.44
CA TRP A 263 11.12 8.92 15.16
C TRP A 263 12.62 9.23 15.05
N ALA A 264 13.34 8.37 14.33
CA ALA A 264 14.79 8.45 14.20
C ALA A 264 15.24 9.50 13.16
N LEU A 265 14.32 10.00 12.32
CA LEU A 265 14.65 10.97 11.28
C LEU A 265 14.60 12.41 11.81
N GLN A 266 15.69 12.83 12.47
CA GLN A 266 15.77 14.16 13.11
C GLN A 266 16.72 15.14 12.41
N ALA A 267 17.66 14.64 11.59
CA ALA A 267 18.69 15.47 10.96
C ALA A 267 19.20 14.85 9.65
N PRO A 268 19.84 15.59 8.73
CA PRO A 268 20.23 15.07 7.41
C PRO A 268 21.17 13.85 7.43
N ASP A 269 21.93 13.67 8.51
CA ASP A 269 22.86 12.55 8.71
C ASP A 269 22.15 11.21 8.96
N CYS A 270 20.85 11.21 9.25
CA CYS A 270 20.02 10.01 9.34
C CYS A 270 19.48 9.52 7.99
N LEU A 271 19.82 10.20 6.89
CA LEU A 271 19.34 9.89 5.55
C LEU A 271 20.43 9.19 4.72
N PRO A 272 20.07 8.38 3.73
CA PRO A 272 21.04 7.83 2.80
C PRO A 272 21.84 8.95 2.12
N PRO A 273 23.14 8.74 1.82
CA PRO A 273 23.95 9.77 1.21
C PRO A 273 23.44 10.13 -0.19
N GLY A 274 23.36 11.43 -0.50
CA GLY A 274 23.02 11.91 -1.84
C GLY A 274 22.24 13.22 -1.84
N ARG A 275 22.14 13.86 -3.01
CA ARG A 275 21.39 15.12 -3.19
C ARG A 275 19.88 14.95 -3.21
N LEU A 276 19.40 13.71 -3.23
CA LEU A 276 17.98 13.38 -3.36
C LEU A 276 17.24 13.45 -2.02
N TRP A 277 17.92 13.69 -0.90
CA TRP A 277 17.37 13.55 0.44
C TRP A 277 17.29 14.91 1.14
N PRO A 278 16.17 15.64 1.01
CA PRO A 278 15.97 16.87 1.77
C PRO A 278 15.93 16.57 3.26
N ALA A 279 16.44 17.51 4.07
CA ALA A 279 16.44 17.40 5.53
C ALA A 279 15.03 17.07 6.05
N PRO A 280 14.87 16.14 7.01
CA PRO A 280 13.56 15.84 7.56
C PRO A 280 12.97 17.09 8.24
N ASP A 281 11.73 17.44 7.91
CA ASP A 281 10.95 18.44 8.62
C ASP A 281 9.59 17.86 9.00
N PRO A 282 9.52 17.12 10.12
CA PRO A 282 8.30 16.49 10.58
C PRO A 282 7.16 17.48 10.86
N ALA A 283 7.47 18.76 11.12
CA ALA A 283 6.47 19.78 11.40
C ALA A 283 5.83 20.32 10.10
N ALA A 284 6.61 20.47 9.03
CA ALA A 284 6.09 20.88 7.73
C ALA A 284 5.31 19.77 7.00
N HIS A 285 5.67 18.51 7.24
CA HIS A 285 5.12 17.35 6.54
C HIS A 285 4.74 16.22 7.51
N SER A 286 3.86 16.52 8.47
CA SER A 286 3.46 15.59 9.54
C SER A 286 2.43 14.52 9.12
N ARG A 287 1.89 14.62 7.91
CA ARG A 287 0.75 13.82 7.41
C ARG A 287 1.01 13.25 6.02
N SER A 288 0.22 12.25 5.67
CA SER A 288 0.19 11.65 4.34
C SER A 288 -0.02 12.69 3.25
N PRO A 289 0.81 12.69 2.19
CA PRO A 289 0.59 13.55 1.05
C PRO A 289 -0.56 13.06 0.15
N LEU A 290 -1.05 11.83 0.37
CA LEU A 290 -2.15 11.24 -0.38
C LEU A 290 -3.50 11.57 0.27
N SER A 291 -3.66 11.20 1.55
CA SER A 291 -4.93 11.39 2.29
C SER A 291 -4.97 12.67 3.12
N GLY A 292 -3.82 13.24 3.49
CA GLY A 292 -3.74 14.22 4.56
C GLY A 292 -4.02 13.65 5.95
N GLY A 293 -4.03 12.32 6.10
CA GLY A 293 -4.16 11.62 7.39
C GLY A 293 -2.82 11.31 8.04
N PRO A 294 -2.79 10.92 9.33
CA PRO A 294 -1.54 10.54 10.02
C PRO A 294 -1.02 9.16 9.58
N ARG A 295 -1.82 8.36 8.89
CA ARG A 295 -1.53 6.96 8.56
C ARG A 295 -2.10 6.57 7.22
N ASP A 296 -1.31 5.82 6.45
CA ASP A 296 -1.80 5.07 5.29
C ASP A 296 -1.66 3.57 5.55
N TYR A 297 -2.61 2.79 5.04
CA TYR A 297 -2.63 1.33 5.18
C TYR A 297 -2.19 0.71 3.86
N MET A 298 -1.45 -0.39 3.92
CA MET A 298 -0.89 -1.05 2.76
C MET A 298 -0.88 -2.57 2.97
N ARG A 299 -1.00 -3.31 1.88
CA ARG A 299 -1.09 -4.77 1.84
C ARG A 299 -0.37 -5.30 0.63
N VAL A 300 0.17 -6.51 0.75
CA VAL A 300 0.65 -7.23 -0.42
C VAL A 300 -0.56 -7.56 -1.31
N ALA A 301 -0.46 -7.25 -2.60
CA ALA A 301 -1.41 -7.66 -3.63
C ALA A 301 -0.84 -8.77 -4.51
N GLY A 302 0.48 -8.81 -4.64
CA GLY A 302 1.25 -9.85 -5.31
C GLY A 302 2.75 -9.63 -5.04
N PRO A 303 3.63 -10.52 -5.51
CA PRO A 303 5.07 -10.39 -5.27
C PRO A 303 5.63 -9.05 -5.78
N GLY A 304 6.17 -8.21 -4.89
CA GLY A 304 6.68 -6.87 -5.22
C GLY A 304 5.60 -5.84 -5.61
N VAL A 305 4.32 -6.14 -5.40
CA VAL A 305 3.18 -5.26 -5.70
C VAL A 305 2.32 -5.10 -4.45
N TYR A 306 2.12 -3.86 -4.05
CA TYR A 306 1.35 -3.51 -2.87
C TYR A 306 0.16 -2.64 -3.26
N VAL A 307 -0.93 -2.78 -2.53
CA VAL A 307 -2.11 -1.93 -2.62
C VAL A 307 -2.37 -1.30 -1.26
N GLY A 308 -2.74 -0.03 -1.26
CA GLY A 308 -2.98 0.73 -0.06
C GLY A 308 -4.26 1.54 -0.10
N CYS A 309 -4.71 1.89 1.09
CA CYS A 309 -5.85 2.75 1.35
C CYS A 309 -5.42 3.79 2.37
N ALA A 310 -5.48 5.04 1.95
CA ALA A 310 -5.18 6.20 2.74
C ALA A 310 -6.51 6.83 3.15
N TYR A 311 -6.86 6.76 4.44
CA TYR A 311 -8.12 7.31 4.94
C TYR A 311 -7.96 8.79 5.22
N ARG A 312 -8.73 9.63 4.54
CA ARG A 312 -8.88 11.01 4.97
C ARG A 312 -9.92 11.07 6.08
N GLN A 313 -9.59 11.75 7.16
CA GLN A 313 -10.56 12.03 8.22
C GLN A 313 -11.66 12.92 7.62
N GLY A 314 -12.92 12.52 7.80
CA GLY A 314 -14.07 13.29 7.35
C GLY A 314 -14.19 14.62 8.12
N PRO A 315 -15.25 15.41 7.85
CA PRO A 315 -15.41 16.74 8.44
C PRO A 315 -15.48 16.76 9.98
N ARG A 316 -15.82 15.61 10.60
CA ARG A 316 -15.88 15.45 12.05
C ARG A 316 -14.79 14.49 12.52
N PRO A 317 -14.17 14.74 13.69
CA PRO A 317 -13.26 13.79 14.30
C PRO A 317 -13.90 12.40 14.45
N GLY A 318 -13.21 11.37 13.96
CA GLY A 318 -13.68 9.98 13.98
C GLY A 318 -14.69 9.59 12.90
N GLU A 319 -15.08 10.52 12.03
CA GLU A 319 -15.90 10.22 10.86
C GLU A 319 -15.01 9.70 9.72
N TYR A 320 -15.24 8.46 9.30
CA TYR A 320 -14.59 7.86 8.14
C TYR A 320 -15.63 7.63 7.06
N ARG A 321 -15.38 8.20 5.88
CA ARG A 321 -16.25 8.03 4.72
C ARG A 321 -15.46 7.38 3.60
N GLU A 322 -16.11 6.52 2.81
CA GLU A 322 -15.41 5.82 1.72
C GLU A 322 -15.05 6.79 0.59
N GLU A 323 -15.86 7.83 0.39
CA GLU A 323 -15.55 8.94 -0.51
C GLU A 323 -14.29 9.72 -0.12
N ASP A 324 -13.86 9.60 1.13
CA ASP A 324 -12.65 10.23 1.65
C ASP A 324 -11.43 9.28 1.52
N CYS A 325 -11.60 8.07 0.99
CA CYS A 325 -10.50 7.14 0.75
C CYS A 325 -9.72 7.50 -0.52
N VAL A 326 -8.39 7.49 -0.41
CA VAL A 326 -7.47 7.47 -1.55
C VAL A 326 -6.90 6.08 -1.66
N TYR A 327 -7.17 5.41 -2.78
CA TYR A 327 -6.57 4.10 -3.05
C TYR A 327 -5.29 4.30 -3.83
N PHE A 328 -4.27 3.55 -3.49
CA PHE A 328 -3.00 3.59 -4.20
C PHE A 328 -2.46 2.18 -4.39
N ALA A 329 -1.60 2.01 -5.39
CA ALA A 329 -0.78 0.81 -5.50
C ALA A 329 0.65 1.23 -5.82
N ILE A 330 1.60 0.44 -5.31
CA ILE A 330 3.02 0.62 -5.59
C ILE A 330 3.62 -0.69 -6.12
N ALA A 331 4.54 -0.58 -7.07
CA ALA A 331 5.29 -1.71 -7.62
C ALA A 331 6.79 -1.47 -7.49
N ARG A 332 7.53 -2.49 -7.04
CA ARG A 332 8.97 -2.41 -6.81
C ARG A 332 9.74 -2.27 -8.12
N LYS A 333 10.65 -1.30 -8.17
CA LYS A 333 11.66 -1.14 -9.22
C LYS A 333 12.83 -2.08 -8.97
N ALA A 334 13.23 -2.85 -9.98
CA ALA A 334 14.30 -3.84 -9.89
C ALA A 334 15.70 -3.21 -9.91
#